data_AF-A0A5E6XNP7-F1
#
_entry.id   AF-A0A5E6XNP7-F1
#
_cell.length_a   1.000
_cell.length_b   1.000
_cell.length_c   1.000
_cell.angle_alpha   90.00
_cell.angle_beta   90.00
_cell.angle_gamma   90.00
#
_symmetry.space_group_name_H-M   'P 1'
#
loop_
_entity.id
_entity.type
_entity.pdbx_description
1 polymer ?
#
loop_
_entity_poly.entity_id
_entity_poly.type
_entity_poly.pdbx_seq_one_letter_code
_entity_poly.pdbx_strand_id
1 'polypeptide(L)'
;MKIIAFLAIYLAGGVALFPFLDLMRPVGVFLDHFYSQIFLGSGADVAERLSLSFIYASLFHLVWSALFSESAKSWVPTINFKDLCYLALRCLSFFGVSLISLGLVGITSQKVPRTDFHQYFTFLVICMLLGLWAWSLKDFLVAAFHCTGRRITGTTK
;
A
#
# COMPACT_ATOMS: atom_id res chain seq x y z
N MET A 1 8.23 -22.22 -6.33
CA MET A 1 8.88 -21.54 -7.48
C MET A 1 8.23 -20.21 -7.86
N LYS A 2 6.89 -20.12 -8.00
CA LYS A 2 6.22 -18.86 -8.40
C LYS A 2 6.51 -17.68 -7.45
N ILE A 3 6.41 -17.88 -6.13
CA ILE A 3 6.62 -16.82 -5.12
C ILE A 3 8.03 -16.21 -5.19
N ILE A 4 9.06 -17.04 -5.42
CA ILE A 4 10.46 -16.56 -5.52
C ILE A 4 10.64 -15.67 -6.75
N ALA A 5 10.02 -16.04 -7.88
CA ALA A 5 10.03 -15.21 -9.08
C ALA A 5 9.34 -13.86 -8.87
N PHE A 6 8.19 -13.83 -8.16
CA PHE A 6 7.51 -12.58 -7.82
C PHE A 6 8.32 -11.71 -6.87
N LEU A 7 9.00 -12.29 -5.89
CA LEU A 7 9.92 -11.56 -5.02
C LEU A 7 11.08 -10.96 -5.83
N ALA A 8 11.64 -11.71 -6.77
CA ALA A 8 12.69 -11.21 -7.65
C ALA A 8 12.20 -10.04 -8.54
N ILE A 9 11.00 -10.16 -9.12
CA ILE A 9 10.38 -9.08 -9.91
C ILE A 9 10.11 -7.85 -9.03
N TYR A 10 9.58 -8.05 -7.82
CA TYR A 10 9.35 -6.98 -6.86
C TYR A 10 10.64 -6.21 -6.56
N LEU A 11 11.69 -6.93 -6.18
CA LEU A 11 12.99 -6.32 -5.85
C LEU A 11 13.62 -5.64 -7.05
N ALA A 12 13.61 -6.29 -8.23
CA ALA A 12 14.17 -5.72 -9.45
C ALA A 12 13.44 -4.43 -9.87
N GLY A 13 12.11 -4.45 -9.87
CA GLY A 13 11.30 -3.27 -10.18
C GLY A 13 11.50 -2.14 -9.16
N GLY A 14 11.58 -2.46 -7.88
CA GLY A 14 11.84 -1.47 -6.83
C GLY A 14 13.23 -0.85 -6.95
N VAL A 15 14.27 -1.66 -7.16
CA VAL A 15 15.64 -1.16 -7.38
C VAL A 15 15.70 -0.26 -8.63
N ALA A 16 14.99 -0.63 -9.70
CA ALA A 16 14.92 0.19 -10.91
C ALA A 16 14.23 1.56 -10.71
N LEU A 17 13.44 1.73 -9.64
CA LEU A 17 12.81 3.01 -9.30
C LEU A 17 13.74 3.94 -8.51
N PHE A 18 14.83 3.46 -7.93
CA PHE A 18 15.74 4.27 -7.13
C PHE A 18 16.28 5.53 -7.85
N PRO A 19 16.66 5.50 -9.15
CA PRO A 19 17.10 6.70 -9.87
C PRO A 19 16.01 7.78 -10.02
N PHE A 20 14.75 7.42 -9.80
CA PHE A 20 13.60 8.32 -9.94
C PHE A 20 13.14 8.88 -8.59
N LEU A 21 13.97 8.74 -7.54
CA LEU A 21 13.60 9.16 -6.19
C LEU A 21 13.14 10.61 -6.15
N ASP A 22 13.91 11.52 -6.75
CA ASP A 22 13.68 12.96 -6.72
C ASP A 22 12.29 13.40 -7.23
N LEU A 23 11.64 12.57 -8.08
CA LEU A 23 10.26 12.82 -8.52
C LEU A 23 9.25 12.73 -7.37
N MET A 24 9.61 12.01 -6.30
CA MET A 24 8.80 11.79 -5.11
C MET A 24 9.06 12.80 -4.01
N ARG A 25 10.01 13.73 -4.18
CA ARG A 25 10.31 14.76 -3.19
C ARG A 25 9.08 15.54 -2.70
N PRO A 26 8.12 15.97 -3.54
CA PRO A 26 6.91 16.63 -3.05
C PRO A 26 6.08 15.74 -2.13
N VAL A 27 6.00 14.44 -2.44
CA VAL A 27 5.29 13.44 -1.63
C VAL A 27 6.01 13.22 -0.30
N GLY A 28 7.35 13.13 -0.32
CA GLY A 28 8.16 13.03 0.88
C GLY A 28 8.00 14.22 1.83
N VAL A 29 8.03 15.45 1.30
CA VAL A 29 7.79 16.68 2.08
C VAL A 29 6.39 16.68 2.70
N PHE A 30 5.37 16.32 1.92
CA PHE A 30 4.00 16.23 2.42
C PHE A 30 3.87 15.19 3.53
N LEU A 31 4.44 14.00 3.33
CA LEU A 31 4.39 12.91 4.30
C LEU A 31 5.13 13.25 5.59
N ASP A 32 6.30 13.89 5.49
CA ASP A 32 7.05 14.36 6.66
C ASP A 32 6.28 15.44 7.42
N HIS A 33 5.66 16.38 6.71
CA HIS A 33 4.80 17.38 7.33
C HIS A 33 3.62 16.73 8.08
N PHE A 34 2.92 15.80 7.44
CA PHE A 34 1.83 15.04 8.08
C PHE A 34 2.32 14.32 9.35
N TYR A 35 3.44 13.59 9.26
CA TYR A 35 3.98 12.86 10.39
C TYR A 35 4.52 13.77 11.50
N SER A 36 5.03 14.96 11.17
CA SER A 36 5.49 15.93 12.17
C SER A 36 4.37 16.36 13.13
N GLN A 37 3.12 16.42 12.65
CA GLN A 37 1.95 16.78 13.45
C GLN A 37 1.62 15.73 14.52
N ILE A 38 2.10 14.49 14.36
CA ILE A 38 1.88 13.36 15.27
C ILE A 38 3.18 12.79 15.83
N PHE A 39 4.25 13.58 15.85
CA PHE A 39 5.57 13.21 16.38
C PHE A 39 6.23 11.99 15.71
N LEU A 40 5.87 11.71 14.46
CA LEU A 40 6.45 10.64 13.64
C LEU A 40 7.36 11.16 12.51
N GLY A 41 7.65 12.46 12.48
CA GLY A 41 8.49 13.09 11.46
C GLY A 41 9.88 12.46 11.39
N SER A 42 10.36 12.20 10.17
CA SER A 42 11.65 11.53 9.92
C SER A 42 12.52 12.27 8.89
N GLY A 43 12.17 13.51 8.56
CA GLY A 43 12.83 14.32 7.56
C GLY A 43 12.38 13.96 6.14
N ALA A 44 12.30 14.98 5.28
CA ALA A 44 11.79 14.86 3.92
C ALA A 44 12.49 13.77 3.09
N ASP A 45 13.82 13.64 3.18
CA ASP A 45 14.59 12.67 2.38
C ASP A 45 14.26 11.21 2.77
N VAL A 46 14.04 10.95 4.06
CA VAL A 46 13.64 9.62 4.56
C VAL A 46 12.18 9.35 4.20
N ALA A 47 11.31 10.34 4.40
CA ALA A 47 9.90 10.26 4.04
C ALA A 47 9.69 10.05 2.53
N GLU A 48 10.54 10.63 1.69
CA GLU A 48 10.56 10.43 0.25
C GLU A 48 10.88 8.97 -0.12
N ARG A 49 11.97 8.43 0.42
CA ARG A 49 12.35 7.02 0.22
C ARG A 49 11.26 6.05 0.71
N LEU A 50 10.66 6.35 1.87
CA LEU A 50 9.53 5.58 2.41
C LEU A 50 8.31 5.67 1.50
N SER A 51 7.96 6.87 1.02
CA SER A 51 6.81 7.10 0.16
C SER A 51 6.92 6.29 -1.13
N LEU A 52 8.05 6.39 -1.82
CA LEU A 52 8.28 5.64 -3.06
C LEU A 52 8.17 4.14 -2.83
N SER A 53 8.81 3.63 -1.77
CA SER A 53 8.79 2.21 -1.42
C SER A 53 7.38 1.73 -1.09
N PHE A 54 6.63 2.50 -0.30
CA PHE A 54 5.28 2.16 0.14
C PHE A 54 4.26 2.20 -1.01
N ILE A 55 4.34 3.21 -1.87
CA ILE A 55 3.49 3.34 -3.06
C ILE A 55 3.78 2.18 -4.02
N TYR A 56 5.05 1.92 -4.32
CA TYR A 56 5.44 0.82 -5.17
C TYR A 56 4.95 -0.53 -4.63
N ALA A 57 5.15 -0.80 -3.34
CA ALA A 57 4.68 -2.03 -2.71
C ALA A 57 3.15 -2.17 -2.77
N SER A 58 2.42 -1.10 -2.49
CA SER A 58 0.96 -1.10 -2.56
C SER A 58 0.47 -1.40 -3.98
N LEU A 59 1.06 -0.77 -5.00
CA LEU A 59 0.74 -1.03 -6.41
C LEU A 59 1.08 -2.46 -6.82
N PHE A 60 2.25 -2.95 -6.42
CA PHE A 60 2.67 -4.32 -6.70
C PHE A 60 1.70 -5.34 -6.08
N HIS A 61 1.28 -5.11 -4.84
CA HIS A 61 0.29 -5.95 -4.17
C HIS A 61 -1.09 -5.87 -4.82
N LEU A 62 -1.52 -4.71 -5.33
CA LEU A 62 -2.74 -4.60 -6.12
C LEU A 62 -2.65 -5.46 -7.40
N VAL A 63 -1.59 -5.31 -8.19
CA VAL A 63 -1.38 -6.08 -9.42
C VAL A 63 -1.31 -7.58 -9.11
N TRP A 64 -0.55 -7.97 -8.09
CA TRP A 64 -0.50 -9.35 -7.63
C TRP A 64 -1.90 -9.85 -7.29
N SER A 65 -2.62 -9.13 -6.43
CA SER A 65 -3.96 -9.54 -6.02
C SER A 65 -4.89 -9.68 -7.22
N ALA A 66 -4.81 -8.81 -8.23
CA ALA A 66 -5.63 -8.90 -9.43
C ALA A 66 -5.32 -10.15 -10.28
N LEU A 67 -4.05 -10.58 -10.35
CA LEU A 67 -3.62 -11.73 -11.14
C LEU A 67 -3.88 -13.09 -10.47
N PHE A 68 -3.88 -13.14 -9.13
CA PHE A 68 -3.91 -14.40 -8.37
C PHE A 68 -5.12 -14.57 -7.46
N SER A 69 -5.99 -13.57 -7.33
CA SER A 69 -7.23 -13.74 -6.54
C SER A 69 -8.18 -14.70 -7.22
N GLU A 70 -8.94 -15.44 -6.41
CA GLU A 70 -10.11 -16.15 -6.91
C GLU A 70 -11.10 -15.20 -7.60
N SER A 71 -11.84 -15.76 -8.55
CA SER A 71 -12.84 -15.00 -9.30
C SER A 71 -13.85 -14.36 -8.35
N ALA A 72 -14.00 -13.04 -8.45
CA ALA A 72 -14.99 -12.26 -7.71
C ALA A 72 -16.42 -12.85 -7.79
N LYS A 73 -16.74 -13.56 -8.88
CA LYS A 73 -18.04 -14.20 -9.08
C LYS A 73 -18.39 -15.24 -8.01
N SER A 74 -17.42 -15.83 -7.32
CA SER A 74 -17.67 -16.88 -6.31
C SER A 74 -18.27 -16.33 -5.00
N TRP A 75 -17.95 -15.10 -4.62
CA TRP A 75 -18.28 -14.56 -3.29
C TRP A 75 -19.00 -13.20 -3.33
N VAL A 76 -18.81 -12.40 -4.36
CA VAL A 76 -19.43 -11.07 -4.47
C VAL A 76 -20.97 -11.10 -4.49
N PRO A 77 -21.65 -12.09 -5.10
CA PRO A 77 -23.12 -12.15 -5.09
C PRO A 77 -23.74 -12.29 -3.71
N THR A 78 -23.00 -12.85 -2.74
CA THR A 78 -23.46 -13.11 -1.37
C THR A 78 -23.21 -11.93 -0.42
N ILE A 79 -22.48 -10.90 -0.88
CA ILE A 79 -22.16 -9.71 -0.09
C ILE A 79 -23.41 -8.84 0.11
N ASN A 80 -23.66 -8.46 1.36
CA ASN A 80 -24.66 -7.46 1.75
C ASN A 80 -23.99 -6.12 2.14
N PHE A 81 -24.80 -5.12 2.48
CA PHE A 81 -24.29 -3.79 2.86
C PHE A 81 -23.45 -3.80 4.16
N LYS A 82 -23.79 -4.66 5.13
CA LYS A 82 -22.99 -4.79 6.37
C LYS A 82 -21.61 -5.35 6.07
N ASP A 83 -21.52 -6.33 5.19
CA ASP A 83 -20.23 -6.91 4.75
C ASP A 83 -19.38 -5.85 4.02
N LEU A 84 -20.02 -5.00 3.21
CA LEU A 84 -19.34 -3.88 2.56
C LEU A 84 -18.76 -2.89 3.58
N CYS A 85 -19.54 -2.51 4.60
CA CYS A 85 -19.05 -1.66 5.69
C CYS A 85 -17.90 -2.32 6.46
N TYR A 86 -17.99 -3.63 6.71
CA TYR A 86 -16.93 -4.40 7.34
C TYR A 86 -15.64 -4.38 6.49
N LEU A 87 -15.74 -4.62 5.18
CA LEU A 87 -14.59 -4.57 4.26
C LEU A 87 -13.94 -3.18 4.23
N ALA A 88 -14.75 -2.12 4.27
CA ALA A 88 -14.27 -0.74 4.33
C ALA A 88 -13.48 -0.48 5.63
N LEU A 89 -14.05 -0.83 6.78
CA LEU A 89 -13.40 -0.67 8.08
C LEU A 89 -12.12 -1.50 8.19
N ARG A 90 -12.14 -2.75 7.68
CA ARG A 90 -10.95 -3.62 7.63
C ARG A 90 -9.84 -3.00 6.77
N CYS A 91 -10.18 -2.50 5.59
CA CYS A 91 -9.25 -1.82 4.70
C CYS A 91 -8.63 -0.58 5.36
N LEU A 92 -9.46 0.27 5.97
CA LEU A 92 -9.02 1.46 6.69
C LEU A 92 -8.11 1.12 7.87
N SER A 93 -8.45 0.07 8.61
CA SER A 93 -7.64 -0.39 9.75
C SER A 93 -6.27 -0.87 9.31
N PHE A 94 -6.19 -1.72 8.26
CA PHE A 94 -4.91 -2.18 7.72
C PHE A 94 -4.08 -1.05 7.13
N PHE A 95 -4.72 -0.12 6.41
CA PHE A 95 -4.04 1.07 5.91
C PHE A 95 -3.49 1.93 7.04
N GLY A 96 -4.29 2.21 8.07
CA GLY A 96 -3.87 2.97 9.25
C GLY A 96 -2.70 2.32 9.98
N VAL A 97 -2.76 1.01 10.24
CA VAL A 97 -1.64 0.25 10.84
C VAL A 97 -0.38 0.32 9.97
N SER A 98 -0.54 0.25 8.65
CA SER A 98 0.57 0.37 7.71
C SER A 98 1.22 1.76 7.77
N LEU A 99 0.42 2.82 7.83
CA LEU A 99 0.93 4.20 7.96
C LEU A 99 1.63 4.44 9.29
N ILE A 100 1.09 3.94 10.41
CA ILE A 100 1.78 4.09 11.71
C ILE A 100 3.10 3.32 11.71
N SER A 101 3.09 2.09 11.19
CA SER A 101 4.30 1.27 11.08
C SER A 101 5.36 1.93 10.18
N LEU A 102 4.95 2.54 9.07
CA LEU A 102 5.82 3.29 8.17
C LEU A 102 6.50 4.47 8.88
N GLY A 103 5.75 5.26 9.66
CA GLY A 103 6.30 6.38 10.44
C GLY A 103 7.31 5.93 11.49
N LEU A 104 7.01 4.85 12.22
CA LEU A 104 7.94 4.27 13.22
C LEU A 104 9.25 3.77 12.55
N VAL A 105 9.15 3.15 11.38
CA VAL A 105 10.32 2.72 10.60
C VAL A 105 11.16 3.92 10.15
N GLY A 106 10.53 5.04 9.77
CA GLY A 106 11.23 6.27 9.42
C GLY A 106 12.07 6.82 10.57
N ILE A 107 11.47 7.01 11.74
CA ILE A 107 12.17 7.52 12.94
C ILE A 107 13.34 6.63 13.33
N THR A 108 13.13 5.31 13.34
CA THR A 108 14.18 4.36 13.72
C THR A 108 15.34 4.37 12.72
N SER A 109 15.05 4.59 11.44
CA SER A 109 16.04 4.58 10.37
C SER A 109 16.86 5.87 10.29
N GLN A 110 16.41 6.98 10.88
CA GLN A 110 17.24 8.18 11.05
C GLN A 110 18.40 7.98 12.02
N LYS A 111 18.26 7.07 12.98
CA LYS A 111 19.24 6.89 14.08
C LYS A 111 20.50 6.13 13.65
N VAL A 112 20.50 5.51 12.47
CA VAL A 112 21.59 4.63 12.01
C VAL A 112 22.20 5.22 10.73
N PRO A 113 23.52 5.49 10.70
CA PRO A 113 24.16 5.96 9.50
C PRO A 113 24.16 4.86 8.43
N ARG A 114 23.34 5.04 7.39
CA ARG A 114 23.28 4.20 6.19
C ARG A 114 23.36 5.08 4.97
N THR A 115 23.95 4.58 3.90
CA THR A 115 23.85 5.24 2.58
C THR A 115 22.38 5.31 2.14
N ASP A 116 22.02 6.29 1.32
CA ASP A 116 20.64 6.46 0.81
C ASP A 116 20.10 5.18 0.14
N PHE A 117 20.92 4.49 -0.67
CA PHE A 117 20.51 3.25 -1.32
C PHE A 117 20.21 2.13 -0.32
N HIS A 118 21.08 1.89 0.66
CA HIS A 118 20.82 0.89 1.71
C HIS A 118 19.56 1.21 2.52
N GLN A 119 19.33 2.49 2.81
CA GLN A 119 18.12 2.93 3.52
C GLN A 119 16.87 2.68 2.65
N TYR A 120 16.91 3.06 1.38
CA TYR A 120 15.85 2.80 0.41
C TYR A 120 15.56 1.30 0.25
N PHE A 121 16.59 0.47 0.05
CA PHE A 121 16.43 -0.96 -0.11
C PHE A 121 15.82 -1.62 1.14
N THR A 122 16.20 -1.14 2.34
CA THR A 122 15.57 -1.60 3.59
C THR A 122 14.08 -1.26 3.60
N PHE A 123 13.71 -0.04 3.20
CA PHE A 123 12.31 0.38 3.11
C PHE A 123 11.55 -0.43 2.07
N LEU A 124 12.15 -0.75 0.93
CA LEU A 124 11.56 -1.60 -0.09
C LEU A 124 11.18 -2.98 0.49
N VAL A 125 12.06 -3.60 1.27
CA VAL A 125 11.77 -4.90 1.90
C VAL A 125 10.65 -4.78 2.94
N ILE A 126 10.69 -3.76 3.81
CA ILE A 126 9.67 -3.55 4.85
C ILE A 126 8.31 -3.24 4.21
N CYS A 127 8.28 -2.36 3.21
CA CYS A 127 7.06 -1.93 2.54
C CYS A 127 6.37 -3.07 1.80
N MET A 128 7.09 -4.12 1.38
CA MET A 128 6.48 -5.33 0.84
C MET A 128 5.45 -5.92 1.81
N LEU A 129 5.76 -5.97 3.11
CA LEU A 129 4.82 -6.45 4.11
C LEU A 129 3.68 -5.46 4.33
N LEU A 130 4.00 -4.17 4.40
CA LEU A 130 2.98 -3.13 4.63
C LEU A 130 1.99 -3.05 3.46
N GLY A 131 2.43 -3.29 2.23
CA GLY A 131 1.62 -3.26 1.00
C GLY A 131 0.46 -4.27 0.98
N LEU A 132 0.43 -5.26 1.88
CA LEU A 132 -0.66 -6.23 2.02
C LEU A 132 -2.04 -5.57 2.24
N TRP A 133 -2.10 -4.36 2.79
CA TRP A 133 -3.37 -3.61 2.94
C TRP A 133 -4.13 -3.47 1.61
N ALA A 134 -3.39 -3.39 0.49
CA ALA A 134 -3.93 -3.28 -0.85
C ALA A 134 -4.84 -4.45 -1.26
N TRP A 135 -4.64 -5.63 -0.69
CA TRP A 135 -5.51 -6.78 -0.94
C TRP A 135 -6.91 -6.53 -0.38
N SER A 136 -6.99 -5.95 0.82
CA SER A 136 -8.27 -5.55 1.40
C SER A 136 -8.90 -4.39 0.64
N LEU A 137 -8.09 -3.48 0.06
CA LEU A 137 -8.59 -2.43 -0.83
C LEU A 137 -9.25 -3.04 -2.07
N LYS A 138 -8.59 -4.01 -2.72
CA LYS A 138 -9.14 -4.72 -3.88
C LYS A 138 -10.47 -5.39 -3.54
N ASP A 139 -10.55 -6.13 -2.43
CA ASP A 139 -11.80 -6.77 -2.00
C ASP A 139 -12.93 -5.76 -1.77
N PHE A 140 -12.62 -4.66 -1.07
CA PHE A 140 -13.58 -3.59 -0.82
C PHE A 140 -14.09 -2.96 -2.13
N LEU A 141 -13.19 -2.60 -3.05
CA LEU A 141 -13.57 -1.98 -4.33
C LEU A 141 -14.46 -2.90 -5.16
N VAL A 142 -14.09 -4.18 -5.28
CA VAL A 142 -14.87 -5.18 -6.02
C VAL A 142 -16.29 -5.32 -5.43
N ALA A 143 -16.40 -5.40 -4.10
CA ALA A 143 -17.69 -5.44 -3.40
C ALA A 143 -18.51 -4.15 -3.63
N ALA A 144 -17.86 -2.98 -3.51
CA ALA A 144 -18.49 -1.67 -3.68
C ALA A 144 -19.06 -1.50 -5.09
N PHE A 145 -18.31 -1.86 -6.13
CA PHE A 145 -18.77 -1.79 -7.52
C PHE A 145 -20.00 -2.67 -7.75
N HIS A 146 -20.01 -3.89 -7.21
CA HIS A 146 -21.16 -4.77 -7.34
C HIS A 146 -22.40 -4.26 -6.59
N CYS A 147 -22.26 -3.81 -5.35
CA CYS A 147 -23.38 -3.23 -4.59
C CYS A 147 -23.96 -1.98 -5.29
N THR A 148 -23.09 -1.13 -5.84
CA THR A 148 -23.49 0.07 -6.60
C THR A 148 -24.21 -0.33 -7.89
N GLY A 149 -23.67 -1.29 -8.65
CA GLY A 149 -24.29 -1.83 -9.86
C GLY A 149 -25.69 -2.40 -9.59
N ARG A 150 -25.86 -3.20 -8.54
CA ARG A 150 -27.18 -3.72 -8.11
C ARG A 150 -28.17 -2.60 -7.81
N ARG A 151 -27.73 -1.54 -7.10
CA ARG A 151 -28.58 -0.40 -6.74
C ARG A 151 -29.07 0.38 -7.97
N ILE A 152 -28.22 0.53 -8.98
CA ILE A 152 -28.58 1.20 -10.26
C ILE A 152 -29.60 0.35 -11.03
N THR A 153 -29.41 -0.96 -11.13
CA THR A 153 -30.37 -1.85 -11.82
C THR A 153 -31.68 -2.06 -11.06
N GLY A 154 -31.67 -1.95 -9.73
CA GLY A 154 -32.86 -2.06 -8.90
C GLY A 154 -33.72 -0.80 -8.86
N THR A 155 -33.17 0.35 -9.26
CA THR A 155 -33.88 1.64 -9.38
C THR A 155 -34.41 1.91 -10.80
N THR A 156 -34.07 1.04 -11.76
CA THR A 156 -34.56 1.08 -13.15
C THR A 156 -35.68 0.07 -13.43
N LYS A 157 -36.27 -0.52 -12.39
CA LYS A 157 -37.52 -1.29 -12.44
C LYS A 157 -38.59 -0.57 -11.64
#